data_AF-A0A7X8J438-F1
#
_entry.id   AF-A0A7X8J438-F1
#
_cell.length_a   1.000
_cell.length_b   1.000
_cell.length_c   1.000
_cell.angle_alpha   90.00
_cell.angle_beta   90.00
_cell.angle_gamma   90.00
#
_symmetry.space_group_name_H-M   'P 1'
#
loop_
_entity.id
_entity.type
_entity.pdbx_description
1 polymer ?
#
loop_
_entity_poly.entity_id
_entity_poly.type
_entity_poly.pdbx_seq_one_letter_code
_entity_poly.pdbx_strand_id
1 'polypeptide(L)'
;MNKKLILLFIILVLVIFLFACDNNTDSELNNTLANENVSLIKKDGDLMNKELNGNKLIYLAGGCFWGTEKYLGLINGVIETEVGYANGNTENPSYEDVCRKNTGHAETVKVVYDPEKIELKNLLKLFYRAIDPVAVNRQGYDIGTQYRTGVYYVDKEDEAVIKASLDELQKEYKEPLAVEVMELQNYYAAEEYHQKYLDKNPAGYCHIGEAEFYELEEAQKNTKYKVKSKKELERTLTEMQYNVTQNNATEPPFDNEYYDNFEEGIYVDITSGEPLFTSKDKFESGCGWPSFSKPIDEKVIEEKSDLSFGMIRTEVRTANSDSHLGHVFNDGPKESGGLRYCINSASLEFIPLEEMKERGYGDLLYLFE
;
A
#
# COMPACT_ATOMS: atom_id res chain seq x y z
N MET A 1 58.85 26.25 61.97
CA MET A 1 59.08 26.76 60.61
C MET A 1 59.11 25.58 59.64
N ASN A 2 58.26 25.41 58.64
CA ASN A 2 57.03 26.10 58.30
C ASN A 2 56.08 25.09 57.64
N LYS A 3 54.85 25.03 58.18
CA LYS A 3 53.73 24.14 57.84
C LYS A 3 53.09 24.43 56.47
N LYS A 4 53.89 24.74 55.44
CA LYS A 4 53.38 25.02 54.08
C LYS A 4 54.07 24.22 52.96
N LEU A 5 54.99 23.30 53.27
CA LEU A 5 55.65 22.44 52.27
C LEU A 5 55.26 20.95 52.35
N ILE A 6 54.45 20.56 53.34
CA ILE A 6 53.87 19.19 53.46
C ILE A 6 52.47 19.14 52.80
N LEU A 7 51.90 20.29 52.45
CA LEU A 7 50.54 20.38 51.88
C LEU A 7 50.49 20.27 50.34
N LEU A 8 51.63 20.14 49.65
CA LEU A 8 51.65 20.06 48.18
C LEU A 8 52.17 18.74 47.58
N PHE A 9 52.55 17.77 48.42
CA PHE A 9 52.99 16.44 47.95
C PHE A 9 52.12 15.27 48.43
N ILE A 10 51.11 15.56 49.28
CA ILE A 10 50.08 14.58 49.72
C ILE A 10 48.83 14.65 48.82
N ILE A 11 48.78 15.57 47.85
CA ILE A 11 47.64 15.75 46.92
C ILE A 11 47.87 15.07 45.56
N LEU A 12 49.04 14.47 45.27
CA LEU A 12 49.34 13.93 43.94
C LEU A 12 49.65 12.42 43.88
N VAL A 13 49.54 11.64 44.97
CA VAL A 13 49.81 10.18 44.93
C VAL A 13 48.82 9.35 45.80
N LEU A 14 47.74 9.94 46.31
CA LEU A 14 46.77 9.24 47.18
C LEU A 14 45.30 9.41 46.72
N VAL A 15 45.09 9.38 45.39
CA VAL A 15 43.77 9.14 44.76
C VAL A 15 43.81 7.88 43.88
N ILE A 16 44.91 7.13 43.94
CA ILE A 16 45.05 5.81 43.34
C ILE A 16 44.95 4.80 44.49
N PHE A 17 43.86 4.02 44.51
CA PHE A 17 43.50 2.92 45.43
C PHE A 17 42.96 3.29 46.84
N LEU A 18 41.63 3.43 46.97
CA LEU A 18 40.73 2.40 47.57
C LEU A 18 39.33 2.98 47.89
N PHE A 19 38.30 2.13 47.72
CA PHE A 19 36.83 2.36 47.73
C PHE A 19 36.30 2.90 46.39
N ALA A 20 35.82 2.13 45.41
CA ALA A 20 35.02 0.89 45.43
C ALA A 20 33.76 1.00 46.30
N CYS A 21 32.74 1.68 45.78
CA CYS A 21 31.30 1.46 45.98
C CYS A 21 30.52 2.26 44.92
N ASP A 22 29.58 1.58 44.27
CA ASP A 22 28.43 2.09 43.50
C ASP A 22 28.62 3.20 42.47
N ASN A 23 28.96 2.79 41.25
CA ASN A 23 28.45 3.42 40.04
C ASN A 23 27.22 2.61 39.58
N ASN A 24 26.04 2.85 40.16
CA ASN A 24 24.80 2.32 39.59
C ASN A 24 23.52 3.08 39.93
N THR A 25 23.56 4.41 40.04
CA THR A 25 22.37 5.21 40.36
C THR A 25 21.81 6.07 39.23
N ASP A 26 22.41 6.03 38.04
CA ASP A 26 21.84 6.67 36.84
C ASP A 26 21.25 5.66 35.83
N SER A 27 21.46 4.35 36.03
CA SER A 27 20.83 3.30 35.21
C SER A 27 19.51 2.82 35.80
N GLU A 28 19.35 2.84 37.14
CA GLU A 28 18.10 2.46 37.80
C GLU A 28 17.04 3.55 37.70
N LEU A 29 17.37 4.84 37.81
CA LEU A 29 16.37 5.92 37.69
C LEU A 29 15.80 6.04 36.25
N ASN A 30 16.65 5.79 35.24
CA ASN A 30 16.22 5.74 33.84
C ASN A 30 15.50 4.44 33.48
N ASN A 31 15.83 3.31 34.13
CA ASN A 31 15.06 2.06 34.00
C ASN A 31 13.74 2.08 34.79
N THR A 32 13.58 2.95 35.79
CA THR A 32 12.32 3.08 36.52
C THR A 32 11.31 3.92 35.72
N LEU A 33 11.76 4.93 34.98
CA LEU A 33 10.91 5.74 34.09
C LEU A 33 10.62 5.09 32.74
N ALA A 34 11.46 4.15 32.28
CA ALA A 34 11.23 3.39 31.04
C ALA A 34 10.35 2.14 31.25
N ASN A 35 10.29 1.57 32.46
CA ASN A 35 9.50 0.37 32.77
C ASN A 35 8.08 0.64 33.28
N GLU A 36 7.67 1.90 33.47
CA GLU A 36 6.29 2.23 33.91
C GLU A 36 5.28 2.39 32.75
N ASN A 37 5.71 2.41 31.48
CA ASN A 37 4.80 2.75 30.38
C ASN A 37 4.34 1.61 29.46
N VAL A 38 4.75 0.36 29.63
CA VAL A 38 4.12 -0.75 28.86
C VAL A 38 4.10 -2.04 29.68
N SER A 39 3.23 -2.11 30.68
CA SER A 39 2.69 -3.41 31.10
C SER A 39 1.29 -3.25 31.68
N LEU A 40 0.40 -4.16 31.27
CA LEU A 40 -1.01 -4.32 31.67
C LEU A 40 -2.01 -3.41 30.93
N ILE A 41 -2.40 -3.83 29.71
CA ILE A 41 -3.73 -3.50 29.18
C ILE A 41 -4.75 -4.16 30.12
N LYS A 42 -5.16 -3.44 31.17
CA LYS A 42 -6.33 -3.75 31.98
C LYS A 42 -7.48 -2.90 31.48
N LYS A 43 -8.60 -3.59 31.19
CA LYS A 43 -9.89 -3.07 30.77
C LYS A 43 -10.31 -1.80 31.52
N ASP A 44 -10.33 -0.69 30.80
CA ASP A 44 -11.38 0.34 30.87
C ASP A 44 -11.32 1.17 29.57
N GLY A 45 -12.35 1.05 28.74
CA GLY A 45 -12.41 1.66 27.39
C GLY A 45 -12.29 3.19 27.36
N ASP A 46 -12.59 3.86 28.48
CA ASP A 46 -12.47 5.32 28.60
C ASP A 46 -11.02 5.79 28.82
N LEU A 47 -10.11 4.95 29.34
CA LEU A 47 -8.71 5.30 29.54
C LEU A 47 -7.90 5.19 28.24
N MET A 48 -8.18 4.17 27.42
CA MET A 48 -7.51 3.99 26.12
C MET A 48 -7.77 5.16 25.16
N ASN A 49 -8.97 5.72 25.18
CA ASN A 49 -9.37 6.78 24.26
C ASN A 49 -8.63 8.11 24.54
N LYS A 50 -8.22 8.34 25.80
CA LYS A 50 -7.48 9.53 26.22
C LYS A 50 -5.99 9.44 25.89
N GLU A 51 -5.39 8.25 25.91
CA GLU A 51 -4.00 8.03 25.52
C GLU A 51 -3.81 8.02 23.99
N LEU A 52 -4.81 7.56 23.24
CA LEU A 52 -4.78 7.52 21.78
C LEU A 52 -5.24 8.82 21.09
N ASN A 53 -5.63 9.86 21.84
CA ASN A 53 -6.12 11.14 21.32
C ASN A 53 -7.26 11.00 20.29
N GLY A 54 -8.22 10.11 20.54
CA GLY A 54 -9.33 9.83 19.62
C GLY A 54 -9.02 8.85 18.48
N ASN A 55 -7.76 8.41 18.35
CA ASN A 55 -7.42 7.30 17.46
C ASN A 55 -7.89 5.96 18.03
N LYS A 56 -8.07 4.98 17.16
CA LYS A 56 -8.42 3.60 17.51
C LYS A 56 -7.26 2.65 17.29
N LEU A 57 -7.37 1.46 17.88
CA LEU A 57 -6.32 0.44 17.88
C LEU A 57 -6.86 -0.91 17.46
N ILE A 58 -6.14 -1.60 16.58
CA ILE A 58 -6.41 -2.99 16.17
C ILE A 58 -5.09 -3.75 16.00
N TYR A 59 -5.11 -5.08 16.16
CA TYR A 59 -3.94 -5.92 15.99
C TYR A 59 -4.19 -6.95 14.89
N LEU A 60 -3.31 -6.99 13.89
CA LEU A 60 -3.49 -7.76 12.66
C LEU A 60 -2.31 -8.72 12.45
N ALA A 61 -2.60 -10.02 12.41
CA ALA A 61 -1.64 -11.07 12.10
C ALA A 61 -1.85 -11.56 10.66
N GLY A 62 -0.82 -11.45 9.82
CA GLY A 62 -0.92 -11.61 8.36
C GLY A 62 0.26 -12.34 7.74
N GLY A 63 0.93 -13.21 8.49
CA GLY A 63 2.19 -13.84 8.05
C GLY A 63 3.40 -13.14 8.64
N CYS A 64 4.50 -13.09 7.88
CA CYS A 64 5.70 -12.36 8.30
C CYS A 64 5.33 -10.88 8.55
N PHE A 65 5.59 -10.39 9.77
CA PHE A 65 5.20 -9.04 10.15
C PHE A 65 6.01 -7.93 9.44
N TRP A 66 7.11 -8.24 8.74
CA TRP A 66 7.91 -7.23 8.03
C TRP A 66 7.16 -6.63 6.85
N GLY A 67 6.64 -7.51 5.98
CA GLY A 67 5.78 -7.10 4.87
C GLY A 67 4.48 -6.50 5.38
N THR A 68 3.88 -7.16 6.38
CA THR A 68 2.57 -6.77 6.94
C THR A 68 2.63 -5.36 7.55
N GLU A 69 3.68 -5.02 8.30
CA GLU A 69 3.88 -3.69 8.88
C GLU A 69 4.08 -2.63 7.80
N LYS A 70 4.90 -2.93 6.78
CA LYS A 70 5.14 -2.02 5.66
C LYS A 70 3.86 -1.72 4.90
N TYR A 71 3.07 -2.74 4.59
CA TYR A 71 1.79 -2.60 3.90
C TYR A 71 0.80 -1.76 4.70
N LEU A 72 0.59 -2.11 5.97
CA LEU A 72 -0.35 -1.39 6.85
C LEU A 72 0.08 0.05 7.10
N GLY A 73 1.38 0.31 7.22
CA GLY A 73 1.93 1.65 7.40
C GLY A 73 1.75 2.59 6.20
N LEU A 74 1.46 2.05 5.00
CA LEU A 74 1.15 2.84 3.80
C LEU A 74 -0.35 3.19 3.67
N ILE A 75 -1.20 2.72 4.58
CA ILE A 75 -2.63 3.00 4.54
C ILE A 75 -2.90 4.41 5.08
N ASN A 76 -3.45 5.29 4.25
CA ASN A 76 -3.99 6.60 4.59
C ASN A 76 -5.00 6.48 5.76
N GLY A 77 -4.66 7.11 6.87
CA GLY A 77 -5.41 7.04 8.12
C GLY A 77 -4.75 6.15 9.19
N VAL A 78 -3.82 5.28 8.82
CA VAL A 78 -2.92 4.64 9.80
C VAL A 78 -1.89 5.68 10.29
N ILE A 79 -1.75 5.77 11.60
CA ILE A 79 -0.92 6.76 12.29
C ILE A 79 0.39 6.15 12.77
N GLU A 80 0.30 4.94 13.34
CA GLU A 80 1.44 4.24 13.92
C GLU A 80 1.27 2.74 13.71
N THR A 81 2.40 2.07 13.46
CA THR A 81 2.48 0.61 13.46
C THR A 81 3.65 0.16 14.32
N GLU A 82 3.51 -1.01 14.96
CA GLU A 82 4.56 -1.67 15.73
C GLU A 82 4.39 -3.18 15.56
N VAL A 83 5.49 -3.91 15.41
CA VAL A 83 5.45 -5.37 15.27
C VAL A 83 5.70 -6.07 16.60
N GLY A 84 5.06 -7.21 16.80
CA GLY A 84 5.17 -7.98 18.03
C GLY A 84 4.55 -9.37 17.94
N TYR A 85 4.43 -9.99 19.11
CA TYR A 85 3.99 -11.36 19.31
C TYR A 85 2.71 -11.36 20.15
N ALA A 86 1.60 -11.84 19.59
CA ALA A 86 0.30 -11.80 20.23
C ALA A 86 -0.30 -13.17 20.53
N ASN A 87 -1.13 -13.21 21.57
CA ASN A 87 -2.02 -14.33 21.92
C ASN A 87 -1.32 -15.68 22.06
N GLY A 88 -0.13 -15.69 22.67
CA GLY A 88 0.58 -16.90 23.05
C GLY A 88 0.51 -17.21 24.55
N ASN A 89 1.20 -18.29 24.93
CA ASN A 89 1.13 -18.92 26.25
C ASN A 89 2.34 -18.63 27.14
N THR A 90 3.28 -17.79 26.68
CA THR A 90 4.50 -17.43 27.41
C THR A 90 4.61 -15.92 27.55
N GLU A 91 5.28 -15.48 28.62
CA GLU A 91 5.55 -14.07 28.87
C GLU A 91 6.83 -13.61 28.16
N ASN A 92 6.79 -12.42 27.57
CA ASN A 92 7.93 -11.73 26.94
C ASN A 92 8.82 -12.63 26.05
N PRO A 93 8.26 -13.30 25.03
CA PRO A 93 9.03 -14.19 24.16
C PRO A 93 10.00 -13.39 23.27
N SER A 94 11.19 -13.94 23.03
CA SER A 94 12.05 -13.50 21.92
C SER A 94 11.59 -14.10 20.60
N TYR A 95 12.08 -13.56 19.47
CA TYR A 95 11.85 -14.15 18.15
C TYR A 95 12.23 -15.64 18.10
N GLU A 96 13.37 -16.00 18.71
CA GLU A 96 13.82 -17.39 18.78
C GLU A 96 12.83 -18.29 19.54
N ASP A 97 12.24 -17.78 20.63
CA ASP A 97 11.24 -18.51 21.40
C ASP A 97 10.00 -18.77 20.55
N VAL A 98 9.50 -17.73 19.86
CA VAL A 98 8.32 -17.84 18.97
C VAL A 98 8.56 -18.88 17.89
N CYS A 99 9.72 -18.87 17.23
CA CYS A 99 10.01 -19.83 16.16
C CYS A 99 10.27 -21.27 16.66
N ARG A 100 10.82 -21.46 17.87
CA ARG A 100 11.38 -22.76 18.28
C ARG A 100 10.71 -23.43 19.47
N LYS A 101 10.04 -22.68 20.34
CA LYS A 101 9.57 -23.17 21.64
C LYS A 101 8.05 -23.34 21.74
N ASN A 102 7.36 -23.33 20.59
CA ASN A 102 5.91 -23.54 20.51
C ASN A 102 5.15 -22.63 21.50
N THR A 103 5.53 -21.36 21.56
CA THR A 103 4.96 -20.40 22.51
C THR A 103 3.49 -20.10 22.22
N GLY A 104 3.03 -20.36 20.99
CA GLY A 104 1.65 -20.12 20.54
C GLY A 104 1.40 -18.68 20.08
N HIS A 105 2.39 -17.79 20.17
CA HIS A 105 2.25 -16.42 19.69
C HIS A 105 2.11 -16.36 18.17
N ALA A 106 1.34 -15.40 17.67
CA ALA A 106 1.33 -14.97 16.27
C ALA A 106 2.23 -13.75 16.07
N GLU A 107 2.97 -13.70 14.98
CA GLU A 107 3.53 -12.44 14.48
C GLU A 107 2.38 -11.50 14.11
N THR A 108 2.37 -10.34 14.73
CA THR A 108 1.23 -9.42 14.74
C THR A 108 1.70 -7.99 14.61
N VAL A 109 0.98 -7.19 13.85
CA VAL A 109 1.17 -5.74 13.77
C VAL A 109 0.12 -5.05 14.61
N LYS A 110 0.56 -4.28 15.61
CA LYS A 110 -0.26 -3.27 16.30
C LYS A 110 -0.47 -2.09 15.35
N VAL A 111 -1.72 -1.70 15.12
CA VAL A 111 -2.09 -0.60 14.20
C VAL A 111 -2.91 0.44 14.95
N VAL A 112 -2.37 1.65 15.06
CA VAL A 112 -3.11 2.84 15.52
C VAL A 112 -3.61 3.59 14.29
N TYR A 113 -4.90 3.91 14.23
CA TYR A 113 -5.51 4.58 13.08
C TYR A 113 -6.51 5.67 13.50
N ASP A 114 -6.65 6.66 12.63
CA ASP A 114 -7.59 7.77 12.77
C ASP A 114 -8.95 7.37 12.18
N PRO A 115 -9.99 7.17 13.00
CA PRO A 115 -11.30 6.74 12.54
C PRO A 115 -12.04 7.81 11.69
N GLU A 116 -11.59 9.08 11.72
CA GLU A 116 -12.13 10.12 10.83
C GLU A 116 -11.56 10.01 9.40
N LYS A 117 -10.40 9.36 9.23
CA LYS A 117 -9.75 9.15 7.93
C LYS A 117 -10.03 7.78 7.34
N ILE A 118 -10.09 6.75 8.18
CA ILE A 118 -10.38 5.38 7.74
C ILE A 118 -11.25 4.63 8.75
N GLU A 119 -12.42 4.18 8.29
CA GLU A 119 -13.27 3.28 9.06
C GLU A 119 -12.63 1.89 9.19
N LEU A 120 -12.82 1.22 10.33
CA LEU A 120 -12.28 -0.12 10.59
C LEU A 120 -12.59 -1.12 9.47
N LYS A 121 -13.83 -1.12 8.95
CA LYS A 121 -14.24 -2.03 7.87
C LYS A 121 -13.39 -1.86 6.60
N ASN A 122 -12.96 -0.63 6.30
CA ASN A 122 -12.16 -0.32 5.12
C ASN A 122 -10.69 -0.69 5.37
N LEU A 123 -10.17 -0.44 6.58
CA LEU A 123 -8.84 -0.90 6.99
C LEU A 123 -8.73 -2.42 6.87
N LEU A 124 -9.72 -3.16 7.38
CA LEU A 124 -9.78 -4.62 7.28
C LEU A 124 -9.86 -5.09 5.83
N LYS A 125 -10.66 -4.43 4.98
CA LYS A 125 -10.74 -4.76 3.56
C LYS A 125 -9.39 -4.61 2.84
N LEU A 126 -8.60 -3.59 3.17
CA LEU A 126 -7.24 -3.42 2.64
C LEU A 126 -6.31 -4.50 3.19
N PHE A 127 -6.37 -4.78 4.50
CA PHE A 127 -5.59 -5.86 5.11
C PHE A 127 -5.85 -7.23 4.44
N TYR A 128 -7.10 -7.56 4.13
CA TYR A 128 -7.45 -8.83 3.49
C TYR A 128 -6.86 -8.99 2.09
N ARG A 129 -6.51 -7.90 1.40
CA ARG A 129 -5.82 -7.95 0.09
C ARG A 129 -4.36 -8.36 0.22
N ALA A 130 -3.75 -8.16 1.39
CA ALA A 130 -2.36 -8.48 1.65
C ALA A 130 -2.14 -9.91 2.17
N ILE A 131 -3.20 -10.71 2.31
CA ILE A 131 -3.11 -12.08 2.87
C ILE A 131 -3.84 -13.09 1.97
N ASP A 132 -3.45 -14.36 2.08
CA ASP A 132 -4.27 -15.49 1.68
C ASP A 132 -5.22 -15.83 2.84
N PRO A 133 -6.52 -15.50 2.77
CA PRO A 133 -7.41 -15.61 3.92
C PRO A 133 -7.92 -17.04 4.16
N VAL A 134 -7.59 -18.00 3.28
CA VAL A 134 -7.99 -19.42 3.43
C VAL A 134 -6.80 -20.32 3.80
N ALA A 135 -5.57 -19.80 3.73
CA ALA A 135 -4.37 -20.51 4.15
C ALA A 135 -4.31 -20.68 5.68
N VAL A 136 -4.18 -21.93 6.12
CA VAL A 136 -4.05 -22.28 7.54
C VAL A 136 -2.57 -22.29 7.93
N ASN A 137 -2.19 -21.48 8.91
CA ASN A 137 -0.83 -21.41 9.49
C ASN A 137 0.28 -21.22 8.43
N ARG A 138 0.00 -20.40 7.41
CA ARG A 138 0.93 -20.11 6.32
C ARG A 138 0.56 -18.80 5.62
N GLN A 139 1.56 -18.03 5.21
CA GLN A 139 1.44 -16.95 4.23
C GLN A 139 2.67 -16.97 3.32
N GLY A 140 2.46 -17.01 2.00
CA GLY A 140 3.56 -17.22 1.05
C GLY A 140 4.36 -18.49 1.36
N TYR A 141 5.68 -18.35 1.50
CA TYR A 141 6.59 -19.44 1.87
C TYR A 141 6.78 -19.62 3.39
N ASP A 142 6.21 -18.73 4.20
CA ASP A 142 6.32 -18.76 5.65
C ASP A 142 5.27 -19.69 6.24
N ILE A 143 5.72 -20.82 6.81
CA ILE A 143 4.88 -21.90 7.32
C ILE A 143 5.09 -22.04 8.83
N GLY A 144 3.99 -22.01 9.59
CA GLY A 144 4.02 -22.12 11.05
C GLY A 144 2.84 -21.41 11.70
N THR A 145 2.52 -21.81 12.94
CA THR A 145 1.42 -21.20 13.71
C THR A 145 1.68 -19.72 14.02
N GLN A 146 2.94 -19.29 14.06
CA GLN A 146 3.30 -17.88 14.20
C GLN A 146 2.89 -17.03 12.98
N TYR A 147 2.68 -17.65 11.81
CA TYR A 147 2.26 -16.99 10.57
C TYR A 147 0.77 -17.18 10.27
N ARG A 148 -0.03 -17.60 11.27
CA ARG A 148 -1.48 -17.70 11.12
C ARG A 148 -2.10 -16.32 10.89
N THR A 149 -3.23 -16.30 10.21
CA THR A 149 -3.99 -15.07 9.98
C THR A 149 -4.96 -14.81 11.13
N GLY A 150 -5.03 -13.58 11.61
CA GLY A 150 -5.87 -13.22 12.75
C GLY A 150 -6.16 -11.74 12.86
N VAL A 151 -7.32 -11.41 13.40
CA VAL A 151 -7.73 -10.06 13.78
C VAL A 151 -8.02 -10.05 15.28
N TYR A 152 -7.20 -9.32 16.03
CA TYR A 152 -7.29 -9.26 17.48
C TYR A 152 -7.76 -7.87 17.94
N TYR A 153 -8.95 -7.83 18.53
CA TYR A 153 -9.58 -6.59 18.99
C TYR A 153 -9.32 -6.35 20.48
N VAL A 154 -9.24 -5.07 20.85
CA VAL A 154 -9.23 -4.64 22.26
C VAL A 154 -10.60 -4.11 22.66
N ASP A 155 -11.24 -3.35 21.77
CA ASP A 155 -12.61 -2.90 21.93
C ASP A 155 -13.59 -4.00 21.50
N LYS A 156 -14.52 -4.35 22.39
CA LYS A 156 -15.52 -5.38 22.14
C LYS A 156 -16.55 -4.94 21.09
N GLU A 157 -16.76 -3.64 20.90
CA GLU A 157 -17.67 -3.13 19.88
C GLU A 157 -17.18 -3.42 18.46
N ASP A 158 -15.86 -3.50 18.27
CA ASP A 158 -15.24 -3.78 16.97
C ASP A 158 -15.47 -5.23 16.52
N GLU A 159 -15.75 -6.17 17.43
CA GLU A 159 -15.97 -7.59 17.13
C GLU A 159 -17.07 -7.79 16.07
N ALA A 160 -18.17 -7.05 16.18
CA ALA A 160 -19.28 -7.15 15.24
C ALA A 160 -18.90 -6.64 13.83
N VAL A 161 -18.10 -5.57 13.77
CA VAL A 161 -17.60 -5.01 12.51
C VAL A 161 -16.64 -5.98 11.82
N ILE A 162 -15.73 -6.58 12.59
CA ILE A 162 -14.76 -7.57 12.09
C ILE A 162 -15.47 -8.82 11.55
N LYS A 163 -16.46 -9.33 12.28
CA LYS A 163 -17.23 -10.50 11.82
C LYS A 163 -18.00 -10.18 10.54
N ALA A 164 -18.66 -9.03 10.47
CA ALA A 164 -19.38 -8.61 9.28
C ALA A 164 -18.45 -8.43 8.06
N SER A 165 -17.21 -7.92 8.25
CA SER A 165 -16.26 -7.79 7.14
C SER A 165 -15.74 -9.14 6.65
N LEU A 166 -15.57 -10.13 7.53
CA LEU A 166 -15.22 -11.49 7.14
C LEU A 166 -16.39 -12.23 6.47
N ASP A 167 -17.63 -12.01 6.91
CA ASP A 167 -18.83 -12.55 6.24
C ASP A 167 -18.95 -12.03 4.80
N GLU A 168 -18.57 -10.77 4.55
CA GLU A 168 -18.49 -10.21 3.20
C GLU A 168 -17.35 -10.85 2.40
N LEU A 169 -16.15 -10.94 2.97
CA LEU A 169 -14.99 -11.58 2.33
C LEU A 169 -15.27 -13.04 1.97
N GLN A 170 -15.96 -13.79 2.83
CA GLN A 170 -16.29 -15.20 2.63
C GLN A 170 -17.13 -15.41 1.34
N LYS A 171 -17.87 -14.41 0.87
CA LYS A 171 -18.64 -14.51 -0.40
C LYS A 171 -17.72 -14.61 -1.62
N GLU A 172 -16.48 -14.15 -1.52
CA GLU A 172 -15.48 -14.20 -2.59
C GLU A 172 -14.75 -15.55 -2.68
N TYR A 173 -14.85 -16.38 -1.64
CA TYR A 173 -14.14 -17.65 -1.49
C TYR A 173 -15.11 -18.82 -1.33
N LYS A 174 -14.76 -19.97 -1.91
CA LYS A 174 -15.55 -21.21 -1.72
C LYS A 174 -15.11 -21.94 -0.46
N GLU A 175 -13.83 -21.88 -0.18
CA GLU A 175 -13.17 -22.42 0.99
C GLU A 175 -13.51 -21.58 2.23
N PRO A 176 -13.63 -22.20 3.42
CA PRO A 176 -13.81 -21.44 4.65
C PRO A 176 -12.59 -20.58 4.93
N LEU A 177 -12.81 -19.34 5.35
CA LEU A 177 -11.73 -18.46 5.79
C LEU A 177 -11.02 -19.06 7.03
N ALA A 178 -9.70 -18.97 7.04
CA ALA A 178 -8.83 -19.39 8.14
C ALA A 178 -8.52 -18.25 9.13
N VAL A 179 -8.92 -17.01 8.81
CA VAL A 179 -8.68 -15.82 9.63
C VAL A 179 -9.42 -15.93 10.96
N GLU A 180 -8.69 -16.02 12.08
CA GLU A 180 -9.30 -16.07 13.41
C GLU A 180 -9.71 -14.68 13.91
N VAL A 181 -10.77 -14.59 14.70
CA VAL A 181 -11.22 -13.35 15.35
C VAL A 181 -11.27 -13.58 16.85
N MET A 182 -10.45 -12.87 17.61
CA MET A 182 -10.36 -13.05 19.06
C MET A 182 -10.14 -11.71 19.77
N GLU A 183 -10.51 -11.66 21.05
CA GLU A 183 -10.06 -10.60 21.95
C GLU A 183 -8.54 -10.71 22.13
N LEU A 184 -7.81 -9.59 22.12
CA LEU A 184 -6.38 -9.58 22.41
C LEU A 184 -6.15 -9.97 23.88
N GLN A 185 -5.37 -11.03 24.09
CA GLN A 185 -5.04 -11.54 25.42
C GLN A 185 -3.71 -11.00 25.94
N ASN A 186 -2.69 -11.00 25.08
CA ASN A 186 -1.37 -10.46 25.35
C ASN A 186 -0.71 -10.03 24.04
N TYR A 187 0.20 -9.07 24.15
CA TYR A 187 1.03 -8.59 23.07
C TYR A 187 2.38 -8.15 23.64
N TYR A 188 3.46 -8.61 23.02
CA TYR A 188 4.82 -8.25 23.38
C TYR A 188 5.49 -7.64 22.14
N ALA A 189 5.98 -6.41 22.25
CA ALA A 189 6.71 -5.76 21.17
C ALA A 189 7.92 -6.61 20.79
N ALA A 190 8.13 -6.80 19.48
CA ALA A 190 9.30 -7.49 18.98
C ALA A 190 10.55 -6.61 19.11
N GLU A 191 11.70 -7.24 18.98
CA GLU A 191 13.00 -6.60 19.07
C GLU A 191 13.16 -5.46 18.05
N GLU A 192 13.94 -4.42 18.38
CA GLU A 192 14.10 -3.21 17.57
C GLU A 192 14.56 -3.47 16.13
N TYR A 193 15.28 -4.56 15.88
CA TYR A 193 15.71 -4.91 14.53
C TYR A 193 14.55 -5.36 13.63
N HIS A 194 13.42 -5.79 14.19
CA HIS A 194 12.20 -6.13 13.45
C HIS A 194 11.31 -4.91 13.17
N GLN A 195 11.36 -3.88 14.02
CA GLN A 195 10.55 -2.67 13.84
C GLN A 195 10.96 -1.95 12.56
N LYS A 196 9.99 -1.60 11.70
CA LYS A 196 10.23 -0.91 10.41
C LYS A 196 11.29 -1.61 9.55
N TYR A 197 11.30 -2.95 9.56
CA TYR A 197 12.36 -3.73 8.93
C TYR A 197 12.57 -3.37 7.45
N LEU A 198 11.50 -3.25 6.66
CA LEU A 198 11.57 -2.92 5.23
C LEU A 198 11.88 -1.45 4.94
N ASP A 199 11.65 -0.54 5.89
CA ASP A 199 12.13 0.84 5.77
C ASP A 199 13.64 0.91 5.97
N LYS A 200 14.15 0.12 6.92
CA LYS A 200 15.59 -0.04 7.19
C LYS A 200 16.29 -0.84 6.09
N ASN A 201 15.58 -1.78 5.47
CA ASN A 201 16.10 -2.73 4.47
C ASN A 201 15.14 -2.82 3.27
N PRO A 202 15.17 -1.87 2.32
CA PRO A 202 14.20 -1.82 1.21
C PRO A 202 14.20 -3.05 0.29
N ALA A 203 15.33 -3.77 0.18
CA ALA A 203 15.46 -5.02 -0.55
C ALA A 203 15.32 -6.27 0.35
N GLY A 204 14.79 -6.09 1.56
CA GLY A 204 14.55 -7.16 2.52
C GLY A 204 13.45 -8.13 2.06
N TYR A 205 13.36 -9.26 2.75
CA TYR A 205 12.32 -10.25 2.47
C TYR A 205 10.91 -9.69 2.73
N CYS A 206 10.00 -9.91 1.78
CA CYS A 206 8.59 -9.58 1.89
C CYS A 206 7.77 -10.64 1.14
N HIS A 207 6.81 -11.27 1.82
CA HIS A 207 5.91 -12.26 1.19
C HIS A 207 4.74 -11.61 0.45
N ILE A 208 4.42 -10.35 0.74
CA ILE A 208 3.42 -9.55 0.03
C ILE A 208 4.04 -9.07 -1.28
N GLY A 209 3.37 -9.33 -2.40
CA GLY A 209 3.88 -9.02 -3.73
C GLY A 209 3.70 -7.56 -4.13
N GLU A 210 4.39 -7.16 -5.20
CA GLU A 210 4.31 -5.80 -5.76
C GLU A 210 2.88 -5.45 -6.23
N ALA A 211 2.13 -6.44 -6.69
CA ALA A 211 0.75 -6.25 -7.14
C ALA A 211 -0.15 -5.78 -5.98
N GLU A 212 0.01 -6.33 -4.79
CA GLU A 212 -0.78 -5.93 -3.62
C GLU A 212 -0.44 -4.50 -3.18
N PHE A 213 0.84 -4.10 -3.23
CA PHE A 213 1.25 -2.71 -2.95
C PHE A 213 0.71 -1.72 -3.99
N TYR A 214 0.73 -2.08 -5.26
CA TYR A 214 0.13 -1.27 -6.32
C TYR A 214 -1.39 -1.13 -6.09
N GLU A 215 -2.10 -2.24 -5.85
CA GLU A 215 -3.53 -2.20 -5.56
C GLU A 215 -3.88 -1.38 -4.31
N LEU A 216 -2.98 -1.34 -3.33
CA LEU A 216 -3.12 -0.48 -2.15
C LEU A 216 -3.01 0.99 -2.53
N GLU A 217 -2.01 1.37 -3.31
CA GLU A 217 -1.84 2.75 -3.77
C GLU A 217 -3.06 3.20 -4.59
N GLU A 218 -3.50 2.38 -5.55
CA GLU A 218 -4.68 2.64 -6.38
C GLU A 218 -5.97 2.80 -5.55
N ALA A 219 -6.19 1.94 -4.55
CA ALA A 219 -7.38 1.99 -3.71
C ALA A 219 -7.50 3.29 -2.91
N GLN A 220 -6.38 4.00 -2.75
CA GLN A 220 -6.27 5.20 -1.94
C GLN A 220 -6.20 6.48 -2.79
N LYS A 221 -6.07 6.36 -4.12
CA LYS A 221 -6.17 7.50 -5.03
C LYS A 221 -7.56 8.12 -4.94
N ASN A 222 -7.60 9.42 -4.64
CA ASN A 222 -8.84 10.20 -4.66
C ASN A 222 -9.14 10.69 -6.08
N THR A 223 -9.40 9.75 -6.99
CA THR A 223 -9.79 10.02 -8.38
C THR A 223 -11.26 9.68 -8.60
N LYS A 224 -11.94 10.48 -9.44
CA LYS A 224 -13.29 10.17 -9.95
C LYS A 224 -13.27 8.86 -10.77
N TYR A 225 -12.15 8.56 -11.41
CA TYR A 225 -11.97 7.44 -12.34
C TYR A 225 -11.16 6.34 -11.67
N LYS A 226 -11.85 5.42 -10.99
CA LYS A 226 -11.19 4.33 -10.26
C LYS A 226 -10.64 3.30 -11.22
N VAL A 227 -9.36 2.98 -11.05
CA VAL A 227 -8.69 1.91 -11.80
C VAL A 227 -9.25 0.57 -11.34
N LYS A 228 -9.63 -0.27 -12.29
CA LYS A 228 -10.11 -1.64 -12.01
C LYS A 228 -8.96 -2.48 -11.44
N SER A 229 -9.27 -3.38 -10.51
CA SER A 229 -8.29 -4.33 -9.97
C SER A 229 -7.76 -5.28 -11.04
N LYS A 230 -6.58 -5.88 -10.83
CA LYS A 230 -6.00 -6.83 -11.80
C LYS A 230 -6.98 -7.97 -12.16
N LYS A 231 -7.60 -8.58 -11.14
CA LYS A 231 -8.59 -9.65 -11.30
C LYS A 231 -9.82 -9.20 -12.09
N GLU A 232 -10.21 -7.94 -11.97
CA GLU A 232 -11.31 -7.37 -12.74
C GLU A 232 -10.91 -7.08 -14.18
N LEU A 233 -9.71 -6.54 -14.42
CA LEU A 233 -9.14 -6.35 -15.76
C LEU A 233 -9.05 -7.68 -16.50
N GLU A 234 -8.53 -8.73 -15.86
CA GLU A 234 -8.43 -10.09 -16.43
C GLU A 234 -9.80 -10.68 -16.82
N ARG A 235 -10.88 -10.26 -16.16
CA ARG A 235 -12.25 -10.75 -16.44
C ARG A 235 -13.01 -9.89 -17.44
N THR A 236 -12.67 -8.61 -17.56
CA THR A 236 -13.46 -7.63 -18.30
C THR A 236 -12.82 -7.21 -19.61
N LEU A 237 -11.48 -7.21 -19.70
CA LEU A 237 -10.76 -6.91 -20.92
C LEU A 237 -10.65 -8.13 -21.82
N THR A 238 -10.64 -7.90 -23.13
CA THR A 238 -10.18 -8.90 -24.10
C THR A 238 -8.68 -9.15 -23.96
N GLU A 239 -8.18 -10.26 -24.50
CA GLU A 239 -6.75 -10.57 -24.48
C GLU A 239 -5.89 -9.46 -25.11
N MET A 240 -6.34 -8.88 -26.23
CA MET A 240 -5.64 -7.76 -26.88
C MET A 240 -5.61 -6.53 -25.99
N GLN A 241 -6.75 -6.14 -25.41
CA GLN A 241 -6.85 -4.98 -24.51
C GLN A 241 -5.96 -5.16 -23.27
N TYR A 242 -5.97 -6.34 -22.66
CA TYR A 242 -5.11 -6.65 -21.52
C TYR A 242 -3.63 -6.58 -21.91
N ASN A 243 -3.25 -7.21 -23.03
CA ASN A 243 -1.84 -7.22 -23.46
C ASN A 243 -1.34 -5.83 -23.84
N VAL A 244 -2.15 -5.03 -24.54
CA VAL A 244 -1.78 -3.64 -24.88
C VAL A 244 -1.61 -2.84 -23.61
N THR A 245 -2.62 -2.78 -22.74
CA THR A 245 -2.62 -1.88 -21.57
C THR A 245 -1.63 -2.32 -20.48
N GLN A 246 -1.53 -3.62 -20.19
CA GLN A 246 -0.77 -4.15 -19.05
C GLN A 246 0.61 -4.69 -19.44
N ASN A 247 0.78 -5.18 -20.67
CA ASN A 247 2.01 -5.84 -21.12
C ASN A 247 2.74 -5.06 -22.24
N ASN A 248 2.37 -3.80 -22.47
CA ASN A 248 2.98 -2.91 -23.47
C ASN A 248 2.97 -3.49 -24.90
N ALA A 249 1.98 -4.31 -25.23
CA ALA A 249 1.81 -4.81 -26.58
C ALA A 249 1.31 -3.69 -27.52
N THR A 250 1.36 -3.96 -28.82
CA THR A 250 0.83 -3.07 -29.85
C THR A 250 -0.10 -3.88 -30.76
N GLU A 251 -1.31 -3.38 -30.97
CA GLU A 251 -2.30 -4.02 -31.84
C GLU A 251 -1.92 -3.87 -33.32
N PRO A 252 -2.45 -4.72 -34.23
CA PRO A 252 -2.13 -4.63 -35.64
C PRO A 252 -2.61 -3.31 -36.30
N PRO A 253 -1.84 -2.72 -37.22
CA PRO A 253 -2.27 -1.52 -37.94
C PRO A 253 -3.44 -1.84 -38.87
N PHE A 254 -4.41 -0.92 -38.95
CA PHE A 254 -5.63 -1.00 -39.78
C PHE A 254 -6.60 -2.14 -39.46
N ASP A 255 -6.28 -2.99 -38.48
CA ASP A 255 -7.15 -4.05 -37.98
C ASP A 255 -7.45 -3.78 -36.49
N ASN A 256 -8.05 -2.62 -36.26
CA ASN A 256 -8.46 -2.14 -34.96
C ASN A 256 -9.69 -1.23 -35.08
N GLU A 257 -10.36 -0.98 -33.96
CA GLU A 257 -11.72 -0.40 -33.96
C GLU A 257 -11.76 1.10 -34.30
N TYR A 258 -10.72 1.86 -33.95
CA TYR A 258 -10.79 3.33 -33.97
C TYR A 258 -9.84 4.02 -34.94
N TYR A 259 -9.06 3.29 -35.76
CA TYR A 259 -8.18 3.95 -36.74
C TYR A 259 -8.97 4.88 -37.67
N ASP A 260 -10.11 4.44 -38.20
CA ASP A 260 -10.97 5.18 -39.14
C ASP A 260 -12.24 5.79 -38.49
N ASN A 261 -12.40 5.69 -37.17
CA ASN A 261 -13.49 6.36 -36.46
C ASN A 261 -13.26 7.88 -36.39
N PHE A 262 -14.21 8.69 -36.89
CA PHE A 262 -14.18 10.16 -36.82
C PHE A 262 -15.50 10.75 -36.31
N GLU A 263 -16.30 9.95 -35.59
CA GLU A 263 -17.53 10.43 -34.96
C GLU A 263 -17.25 11.45 -33.84
N GLU A 264 -18.21 12.31 -33.54
CA GLU A 264 -18.09 13.28 -32.44
C GLU A 264 -18.20 12.56 -31.08
N GLY A 265 -17.22 12.76 -30.20
CA GLY A 265 -17.18 12.09 -28.91
C GLY A 265 -15.79 12.13 -28.25
N ILE A 266 -15.65 11.41 -27.15
CA ILE A 266 -14.39 11.30 -26.40
C ILE A 266 -13.87 9.86 -26.41
N TYR A 267 -12.55 9.72 -26.25
CA TYR A 267 -11.90 8.45 -26.01
C TYR A 267 -11.43 8.39 -24.56
N VAL A 268 -11.88 7.37 -23.84
CA VAL A 268 -11.57 7.16 -22.43
C VAL A 268 -10.64 5.96 -22.25
N ASP A 269 -9.89 5.95 -21.17
CA ASP A 269 -9.10 4.79 -20.73
C ASP A 269 -10.03 3.60 -20.47
N ILE A 270 -9.83 2.49 -21.17
CA ILE A 270 -10.66 1.29 -21.01
C ILE A 270 -10.56 0.66 -19.61
N THR A 271 -9.48 0.95 -18.87
CA THR A 271 -9.21 0.38 -17.55
C THR A 271 -9.82 1.17 -16.39
N SER A 272 -10.06 2.48 -16.57
CA SER A 272 -10.54 3.39 -15.50
C SER A 272 -11.75 4.25 -15.89
N GLY A 273 -12.01 4.41 -17.18
CA GLY A 273 -12.99 5.36 -17.73
C GLY A 273 -12.52 6.81 -17.70
N GLU A 274 -11.25 7.09 -17.41
CA GLU A 274 -10.73 8.47 -17.44
C GLU A 274 -10.68 9.01 -18.88
N PRO A 275 -11.24 10.19 -19.17
CA PRO A 275 -11.14 10.83 -20.48
C PRO A 275 -9.70 11.16 -20.84
N LEU A 276 -9.25 10.71 -22.03
CA LEU A 276 -7.88 10.88 -22.50
C LEU A 276 -7.79 11.79 -23.72
N PHE A 277 -8.68 11.60 -24.69
CA PHE A 277 -8.66 12.34 -25.96
C PHE A 277 -10.07 12.77 -26.37
N THR A 278 -10.15 13.85 -27.14
CA THR A 278 -11.37 14.28 -27.83
C THR A 278 -11.26 13.98 -29.32
N SER A 279 -12.38 13.64 -29.97
CA SER A 279 -12.38 13.45 -31.43
C SER A 279 -12.08 14.75 -32.20
N LYS A 280 -12.23 15.94 -31.59
CA LYS A 280 -11.80 17.22 -32.19
C LYS A 280 -10.29 17.28 -32.46
N ASP A 281 -9.50 16.55 -31.69
CA ASP A 281 -8.04 16.51 -31.83
C ASP A 281 -7.56 15.28 -32.59
N LYS A 282 -8.47 14.36 -32.97
CA LYS A 282 -8.17 13.20 -33.81
C LYS A 282 -7.97 13.64 -35.28
N PHE A 283 -7.01 13.03 -35.97
CA PHE A 283 -6.76 13.29 -37.38
C PHE A 283 -6.35 12.04 -38.16
N GLU A 284 -6.53 12.08 -39.48
CA GLU A 284 -6.10 11.01 -40.38
C GLU A 284 -4.58 11.05 -40.56
N SER A 285 -3.88 10.03 -40.04
CA SER A 285 -2.42 9.92 -40.15
C SER A 285 -1.98 8.94 -41.23
N GLY A 286 -2.81 8.00 -41.65
CA GLY A 286 -2.41 6.87 -42.50
C GLY A 286 -1.42 5.89 -41.85
N CYS A 287 -1.17 5.97 -40.54
CA CYS A 287 -0.26 5.04 -39.85
C CYS A 287 -0.90 3.70 -39.50
N GLY A 288 -2.24 3.63 -39.47
CA GLY A 288 -3.01 2.42 -39.12
C GLY A 288 -3.49 2.37 -37.67
N TRP A 289 -3.25 3.40 -36.87
CA TRP A 289 -3.75 3.53 -35.50
C TRP A 289 -4.43 4.89 -35.29
N PRO A 290 -5.41 5.03 -34.37
CA PRO A 290 -5.99 6.32 -34.05
C PRO A 290 -4.89 7.29 -33.63
N SER A 291 -4.91 8.47 -34.25
CA SER A 291 -3.89 9.50 -34.10
C SER A 291 -4.50 10.80 -33.62
N PHE A 292 -3.96 11.36 -32.54
CA PHE A 292 -4.41 12.60 -31.92
C PHE A 292 -3.30 13.63 -31.90
N SER A 293 -3.65 14.90 -31.98
CA SER A 293 -2.67 16.00 -31.92
C SER A 293 -2.27 16.36 -30.49
N LYS A 294 -3.15 16.13 -29.52
CA LYS A 294 -2.92 16.37 -28.08
C LYS A 294 -3.92 15.59 -27.21
N PRO A 295 -3.62 15.33 -25.93
CA PRO A 295 -4.59 14.83 -24.97
C PRO A 295 -5.61 15.92 -24.57
N ILE A 296 -6.68 15.51 -23.89
CA ILE A 296 -7.72 16.39 -23.36
C ILE A 296 -7.19 17.33 -22.26
N ASP A 297 -6.21 16.87 -21.48
CA ASP A 297 -5.41 17.61 -20.50
C ASP A 297 -4.03 16.94 -20.42
N GLU A 298 -2.94 17.70 -20.30
CA GLU A 298 -1.58 17.14 -20.21
C GLU A 298 -1.40 16.23 -18.98
N LYS A 299 -2.18 16.44 -17.91
CA LYS A 299 -2.05 15.69 -16.64
C LYS A 299 -2.58 14.26 -16.70
N VAL A 300 -3.37 13.91 -17.72
CA VAL A 300 -3.93 12.55 -17.84
C VAL A 300 -2.95 11.58 -18.52
N ILE A 301 -1.82 12.08 -19.01
CA ILE A 301 -0.79 11.32 -19.71
C ILE A 301 0.54 11.42 -18.98
N GLU A 302 1.29 10.31 -18.94
CA GLU A 302 2.70 10.27 -18.58
C GLU A 302 3.53 9.85 -19.80
N GLU A 303 4.61 10.60 -20.07
CA GLU A 303 5.53 10.32 -21.17
C GLU A 303 6.82 9.68 -20.64
N LYS A 304 7.16 8.48 -21.11
CA LYS A 304 8.34 7.71 -20.70
C LYS A 304 9.29 7.49 -21.88
N SER A 305 10.60 7.49 -21.63
CA SER A 305 11.58 7.18 -22.67
C SER A 305 11.58 5.68 -22.98
N ASP A 306 11.37 5.32 -24.24
CA ASP A 306 11.35 3.94 -24.74
C ASP A 306 12.54 3.68 -25.68
N LEU A 307 13.43 2.77 -25.27
CA LEU A 307 14.62 2.35 -26.01
C LEU A 307 14.46 0.96 -26.67
N SER A 308 13.25 0.41 -26.65
CA SER A 308 12.94 -0.91 -27.17
C SER A 308 13.16 -0.99 -28.68
N PHE A 309 13.44 -2.20 -29.17
CA PHE A 309 13.66 -2.48 -30.60
C PHE A 309 14.77 -1.64 -31.25
N GLY A 310 15.69 -1.07 -30.47
CA GLY A 310 16.81 -0.26 -30.97
C GLY A 310 16.40 1.13 -31.47
N MET A 311 15.20 1.59 -31.13
CA MET A 311 14.69 2.93 -31.46
C MET A 311 14.70 3.82 -30.22
N ILE A 312 14.67 5.14 -30.42
CA ILE A 312 14.39 6.10 -29.34
C ILE A 312 13.00 6.67 -29.60
N ARG A 313 12.04 6.30 -28.76
CA ARG A 313 10.65 6.77 -28.83
C ARG A 313 10.22 7.31 -27.48
N THR A 314 9.12 8.04 -27.48
CA THR A 314 8.45 8.45 -26.25
C THR A 314 7.19 7.62 -26.11
N GLU A 315 7.18 6.71 -25.14
CA GLU A 315 6.00 5.95 -24.73
C GLU A 315 5.00 6.90 -24.06
N VAL A 316 3.72 6.67 -24.34
CA VAL A 316 2.58 7.38 -23.77
C VAL A 316 1.81 6.40 -22.91
N ARG A 317 1.62 6.74 -21.63
CA ARG A 317 0.83 5.96 -20.66
C ARG A 317 -0.22 6.86 -20.01
N THR A 318 -1.27 6.28 -19.46
CA THR A 318 -2.20 7.04 -18.61
C THR A 318 -1.51 7.41 -17.30
N ALA A 319 -1.70 8.64 -16.82
CA ALA A 319 -1.12 9.06 -15.53
C ALA A 319 -1.82 8.39 -14.33
N ASN A 320 -3.12 8.09 -14.46
CA ASN A 320 -3.91 7.53 -13.36
C ASN A 320 -3.75 6.01 -13.23
N SER A 321 -3.84 5.26 -14.33
CA SER A 321 -3.84 3.78 -14.31
C SER A 321 -2.54 3.13 -14.77
N ASP A 322 -1.53 3.93 -15.15
CA ASP A 322 -0.27 3.47 -15.76
C ASP A 322 -0.49 2.49 -16.93
N SER A 323 -1.60 2.61 -17.66
CA SER A 323 -1.90 1.77 -18.81
C SER A 323 -1.11 2.23 -20.02
N HIS A 324 -0.45 1.30 -20.71
CA HIS A 324 0.20 1.59 -21.99
C HIS A 324 -0.83 1.98 -23.05
N LEU A 325 -0.63 3.14 -23.66
CA LEU A 325 -1.50 3.66 -24.72
C LEU A 325 -0.83 3.53 -26.09
N GLY A 326 0.45 3.89 -26.20
CA GLY A 326 1.19 3.89 -27.44
C GLY A 326 2.41 4.81 -27.39
N HIS A 327 2.61 5.62 -28.44
CA HIS A 327 3.78 6.49 -28.57
C HIS A 327 3.42 7.86 -29.15
N VAL A 328 4.21 8.88 -28.79
CA VAL A 328 4.10 10.24 -29.35
C VAL A 328 5.28 10.54 -30.28
N PHE A 329 4.98 11.20 -31.39
CA PHE A 329 5.94 11.56 -32.44
C PHE A 329 5.82 13.05 -32.80
N ASN A 330 6.90 13.64 -33.32
CA ASN A 330 6.96 15.04 -33.76
C ASN A 330 6.64 15.21 -35.26
N ASP A 331 5.84 14.30 -35.84
CA ASP A 331 5.49 14.25 -37.26
C ASP A 331 4.00 14.56 -37.53
N GLY A 332 3.31 15.15 -36.55
CA GLY A 332 1.91 15.52 -36.66
C GLY A 332 1.65 16.86 -37.40
N PRO A 333 0.37 17.24 -37.55
CA PRO A 333 -0.03 18.50 -38.18
C PRO A 333 0.56 19.71 -37.46
N LYS A 334 1.29 20.57 -38.18
CA LYS A 334 2.01 21.71 -37.59
C LYS A 334 1.07 22.75 -37.01
N GLU A 335 -0.08 22.92 -37.63
CA GLU A 335 -1.17 23.81 -37.22
C GLU A 335 -1.77 23.42 -35.85
N SER A 336 -1.62 22.16 -35.45
CA SER A 336 -2.12 21.60 -34.18
C SER A 336 -1.01 21.34 -33.17
N GLY A 337 0.19 21.89 -33.37
CA GLY A 337 1.34 21.74 -32.47
C GLY A 337 2.42 20.77 -32.94
N GLY A 338 2.20 20.03 -34.03
CA GLY A 338 3.20 19.16 -34.66
C GLY A 338 3.40 17.79 -33.99
N LEU A 339 2.60 17.48 -32.97
CA LEU A 339 2.64 16.19 -32.29
C LEU A 339 1.62 15.21 -32.89
N ARG A 340 1.97 13.93 -32.84
CA ARG A 340 1.11 12.80 -33.18
C ARG A 340 1.17 11.77 -32.07
N TYR A 341 0.13 11.73 -31.26
CA TYR A 341 -0.15 10.68 -30.29
C TYR A 341 -0.75 9.48 -31.06
N CYS A 342 0.06 8.46 -31.31
CA CYS A 342 -0.31 7.24 -32.01
C CYS A 342 -0.70 6.19 -30.98
N ILE A 343 -2.01 5.98 -30.81
CA ILE A 343 -2.58 5.24 -29.68
C ILE A 343 -3.20 3.93 -30.15
N ASN A 344 -3.14 2.88 -29.36
CA ASN A 344 -3.86 1.64 -29.63
C ASN A 344 -5.35 1.79 -29.31
N SER A 345 -6.24 1.43 -30.23
CA SER A 345 -7.68 1.34 -30.00
C SER A 345 -8.01 0.41 -28.83
N ALA A 346 -7.27 -0.70 -28.69
CA ALA A 346 -7.42 -1.64 -27.57
C ALA A 346 -7.09 -1.05 -26.18
N SER A 347 -6.55 0.17 -26.10
CA SER A 347 -6.37 0.89 -24.83
C SER A 347 -7.50 1.89 -24.54
N LEU A 348 -8.41 2.08 -25.50
CA LEU A 348 -9.44 3.11 -25.47
C LEU A 348 -10.84 2.48 -25.48
N GLU A 349 -11.80 3.23 -24.96
CA GLU A 349 -13.22 3.08 -25.27
C GLU A 349 -13.73 4.41 -25.86
N PHE A 350 -14.43 4.36 -26.99
CA PHE A 350 -15.06 5.54 -27.57
C PHE A 350 -16.45 5.78 -26.95
N ILE A 351 -16.73 7.03 -26.57
CA ILE A 351 -18.01 7.48 -26.04
C ILE A 351 -18.60 8.51 -27.01
N PRO A 352 -19.65 8.16 -27.78
CA PRO A 352 -20.32 9.10 -28.69
C PRO A 352 -20.87 10.32 -27.95
N LEU A 353 -20.85 11.49 -28.61
CA LEU A 353 -21.28 12.77 -28.04
C LEU A 353 -22.70 12.70 -27.45
N GLU A 354 -23.62 12.02 -28.13
CA GLU A 354 -24.99 11.82 -27.68
C GLU A 354 -25.12 10.99 -26.40
N GLU A 355 -24.16 10.10 -26.12
CA GLU A 355 -24.16 9.22 -24.95
C GLU A 355 -23.38 9.81 -23.75
N MET A 356 -22.51 10.80 -24.00
CA MET A 356 -21.61 11.36 -22.98
C MET A 356 -22.33 11.75 -21.69
N LYS A 357 -23.50 12.39 -21.79
CA LYS A 357 -24.26 12.82 -20.60
C LYS A 357 -24.79 11.63 -19.79
N GLU A 358 -25.36 10.64 -20.46
CA GLU A 358 -25.90 9.43 -19.81
C GLU A 358 -24.79 8.61 -19.16
N ARG A 359 -23.62 8.56 -19.81
CA ARG A 359 -22.44 7.83 -19.34
C ARG A 359 -21.59 8.59 -18.30
N GLY A 360 -22.04 9.75 -17.81
CA GLY A 360 -21.40 10.47 -16.70
C GLY A 360 -20.30 11.46 -17.08
N TYR A 361 -20.19 11.79 -18.38
CA TYR A 361 -19.25 12.74 -18.97
C TYR A 361 -19.91 14.07 -19.39
N GLY A 362 -21.09 14.39 -18.84
CA GLY A 362 -21.82 15.62 -19.15
C GLY A 362 -21.02 16.90 -18.90
N ASP A 363 -20.09 16.89 -17.95
CA ASP A 363 -19.20 18.02 -17.64
C ASP A 363 -18.18 18.32 -18.74
N LEU A 364 -18.02 17.43 -19.73
CA LEU A 364 -17.10 17.58 -20.87
C LEU A 364 -17.79 18.02 -22.16
N LEU A 365 -19.11 18.20 -22.16
CA LEU A 365 -19.86 18.62 -23.34
C LEU A 365 -19.40 19.99 -23.87
N TYR A 366 -18.88 20.87 -23.01
CA TYR A 366 -18.33 22.17 -23.39
C TYR A 366 -17.17 22.07 -24.39
N LEU A 367 -16.51 20.92 -24.48
CA LEU A 367 -15.45 20.69 -25.47
C LEU A 367 -16.01 20.62 -26.89
N PHE A 368 -17.30 20.36 -27.07
CA PHE A 368 -17.96 20.20 -28.36
C PHE A 368 -18.76 21.43 -28.82
N GLU A 369 -18.91 22.42 -27.94
CA GLU A 369 -19.57 23.69 -28.24
C GLU A 369 -18.76 24.62 -29.15
#